data_AF-A0A969N9L0-F1
#
_entry.id   AF-A0A969N9L0-F1
#
_cell.length_a   1.000
_cell.length_b   1.000
_cell.length_c   1.000
_cell.angle_alpha   90.00
_cell.angle_beta   90.00
_cell.angle_gamma   90.00
#
_symmetry.space_group_name_H-M   'P 1'
#
loop_
_entity.id
_entity.type
_entity.pdbx_description
1 polymer ?
#
loop_
_entity_poly.entity_id
_entity_poly.type
_entity_poly.pdbx_seq_one_letter_code
_entity_poly.pdbx_strand_id
1 'polypeptide(L)'
;MVVLDINLPDIDGIKLGKMISTKYPGTNLVYITGYASVLEQKQIQDLNAKAFLEKPFSVDELLHKIENIIPFTKKDEIETENKETSESAYLLIKFEKGADVFSIYRELYFMDNVVYCDATKGEYDVFMIVQANSKDDCKAIFENKIKPKAGIDSVEFLNIEHPTSPEFEAIDNVTKERELSNQVSSYIMVEAEADKRDIISSVLKSYDNVVYCDHTTGKYNLIMLVYGSYFHEIDKFIENEVSNINGILKVKEYPIINMFDM
;
A
#
# COMPACT_ATOMS: atom_id res chain seq x y z
N MET A 1 16.72 6.05 -4.42
CA MET A 1 17.06 6.40 -3.02
C MET A 1 16.20 5.54 -2.12
N VAL A 2 16.70 5.12 -0.97
CA VAL A 2 15.96 4.32 0.01
C VAL A 2 16.02 5.01 1.36
N VAL A 3 14.86 5.19 1.99
CA VAL A 3 14.73 5.64 3.37
C VAL A 3 14.45 4.40 4.22
N LEU A 4 15.26 4.14 5.24
CA LEU A 4 15.28 2.87 5.95
C LEU A 4 15.27 3.09 7.45
N ASP A 5 14.32 2.48 8.16
CA ASP A 5 14.35 2.42 9.62
C ASP A 5 15.47 1.48 10.08
N ILE A 6 16.22 1.90 11.09
CA ILE A 6 17.22 1.05 11.75
C ILE A 6 16.55 -0.02 12.61
N ASN A 7 15.45 0.33 13.28
CA ASN A 7 14.72 -0.54 14.21
C ASN A 7 13.54 -1.23 13.52
N LEU A 8 13.83 -1.95 12.43
CA LEU A 8 12.85 -2.82 11.80
C LEU A 8 12.57 -4.06 12.70
N PRO A 9 11.33 -4.58 12.71
CA PRO A 9 10.92 -5.65 13.62
C PRO A 9 11.57 -7.01 13.32
N ASP A 10 11.69 -7.37 12.04
CA ASP A 10 12.08 -8.73 11.63
C ASP A 10 13.53 -8.82 11.12
N ILE A 11 14.07 -7.71 10.63
CA ILE A 11 15.39 -7.63 10.01
C ILE A 11 16.11 -6.42 10.60
N ASP A 12 17.39 -6.57 10.91
CA ASP A 12 18.23 -5.45 11.32
C ASP A 12 18.40 -4.45 10.15
N GLY A 13 17.88 -3.24 10.30
CA GLY A 13 17.90 -2.19 9.26
C GLY A 13 19.33 -1.80 8.83
N ILE A 14 20.32 -1.93 9.72
CA ILE A 14 21.73 -1.71 9.39
C ILE A 14 22.23 -2.80 8.44
N LYS A 15 21.87 -4.07 8.70
CA LYS A 15 22.26 -5.19 7.82
C LYS A 15 21.56 -5.09 6.47
N LEU A 16 20.28 -4.74 6.45
CA LEU A 16 19.53 -4.55 5.21
C LEU A 16 20.13 -3.43 4.37
N GLY A 17 20.44 -2.29 4.98
CA GLY A 17 21.12 -1.18 4.29
C GLY A 17 22.47 -1.59 3.70
N LYS A 18 23.27 -2.39 4.42
CA LYS A 18 24.53 -2.97 3.89
C LYS A 18 24.29 -3.89 2.69
N MET A 19 23.29 -4.77 2.75
CA MET A 19 22.93 -5.63 1.63
C MET A 19 22.50 -4.83 0.40
N ILE A 20 21.68 -3.80 0.59
CA ILE A 20 21.23 -2.89 -0.48
C ILE A 20 22.43 -2.17 -1.08
N SER A 21 23.33 -1.61 -0.26
CA SER A 21 24.52 -0.91 -0.74
C SER A 21 25.47 -1.81 -1.53
N THR A 22 25.53 -3.10 -1.20
CA THR A 22 26.38 -4.09 -1.87
C THR A 22 25.77 -4.53 -3.19
N LYS A 23 24.45 -4.78 -3.22
CA LYS A 23 23.73 -5.22 -4.42
C LYS A 23 23.47 -4.07 -5.41
N TYR A 24 23.35 -2.84 -4.89
CA TYR A 24 23.01 -1.63 -5.64
C TYR A 24 23.92 -0.45 -5.21
N PRO A 25 25.19 -0.40 -5.65
CA PRO A 25 26.21 0.55 -5.16
C PRO A 25 25.96 2.04 -5.46
N GLY A 26 24.90 2.39 -6.21
CA GLY A 26 24.49 3.78 -6.47
C GLY A 26 23.32 4.28 -5.61
N THR A 27 22.79 3.46 -4.71
CA THR A 27 21.61 3.80 -3.93
C THR A 27 21.96 4.78 -2.81
N ASN A 28 21.37 5.98 -2.86
CA ASN A 28 21.38 6.91 -1.72
C ASN A 28 20.56 6.32 -0.57
N LEU A 29 21.20 6.05 0.56
CA LEU A 29 20.58 5.50 1.77
C LEU A 29 20.38 6.60 2.81
N VAL A 30 19.14 6.75 3.30
CA VAL A 30 18.79 7.62 4.43
C VAL A 30 18.29 6.74 5.56
N TYR A 31 18.87 6.85 6.74
CA TYR A 31 18.47 6.03 7.88
C TYR A 31 17.60 6.82 8.84
N ILE A 32 16.52 6.20 9.31
CA ILE A 32 15.67 6.72 10.37
C ILE A 32 16.04 6.00 11.68
N THR A 33 16.17 6.73 12.78
CA THR A 33 16.53 6.18 14.10
C THR A 33 15.70 6.79 15.22
N GLY A 34 15.26 5.99 16.20
CA GLY A 34 14.63 6.47 17.43
C GLY A 34 15.60 6.82 18.56
N TYR A 35 16.90 6.56 18.38
CA TYR A 35 17.95 6.85 19.36
C TYR A 35 19.25 7.21 18.65
N ALA A 36 19.44 8.48 18.26
CA ALA A 36 20.69 8.89 17.60
C ALA A 36 21.93 8.73 18.50
N SER A 37 21.73 8.68 19.82
CA SER A 37 22.78 8.56 20.83
C SER A 37 23.39 7.16 20.97
N VAL A 38 22.79 6.12 20.38
CA VAL A 38 23.20 4.71 20.57
C VAL A 38 24.05 4.18 19.41
N LEU A 39 24.09 4.86 18.27
CA LEU A 39 24.92 4.47 17.14
C LEU A 39 26.36 4.95 17.36
N GLU A 40 27.27 4.02 17.59
CA GLU A 40 28.70 4.33 17.66
C GLU A 40 29.16 4.98 16.34
N GLN A 41 29.98 6.04 16.41
CA GLN A 41 30.49 6.76 15.23
C GLN A 41 31.12 5.85 14.16
N LYS A 42 31.65 4.70 14.59
CA LYS A 42 32.24 3.68 13.72
C LYS A 42 31.19 2.94 12.89
N GLN A 43 30.01 2.64 13.46
CA GLN A 43 28.91 1.99 12.73
C GLN A 43 28.30 2.93 11.68
N ILE A 44 28.21 4.22 11.99
CA ILE A 44 27.73 5.26 11.09
C ILE A 44 28.62 5.36 9.82
N GLN A 45 29.94 5.29 10.00
CA GLN A 45 30.90 5.36 8.89
C GLN A 45 30.78 4.14 7.94
N ASP A 46 30.48 2.96 8.46
CA ASP A 46 30.36 1.72 7.67
C ASP A 46 29.04 1.62 6.86
N LEU A 47 28.07 2.49 7.12
CA LEU A 47 26.71 2.38 6.56
C LEU A 47 26.53 3.04 5.18
N ASN A 48 27.56 3.74 4.68
CA ASN A 48 27.51 4.55 3.45
C ASN A 48 26.23 5.43 3.37
N ALA A 49 25.78 5.90 4.53
CA ALA A 49 24.56 6.68 4.68
C ALA A 49 24.76 8.08 4.12
N LYS A 50 23.79 8.56 3.35
CA LYS A 50 23.73 9.94 2.87
C LYS A 50 23.13 10.89 3.90
N ALA A 51 22.21 10.40 4.73
CA ALA A 51 21.70 11.13 5.87
C ALA A 51 21.16 10.20 6.96
N PHE A 52 21.02 10.77 8.15
CA PHE A 52 20.28 10.21 9.27
C PHE A 52 19.15 11.18 9.65
N LEU A 53 18.02 10.61 10.06
CA LEU A 53 16.86 11.33 10.54
C LEU A 53 16.43 10.72 11.89
N GLU A 54 16.37 11.54 12.92
CA GLU A 54 16.02 11.10 14.27
C GLU A 54 14.51 11.23 14.49
N LYS A 55 13.88 10.21 15.07
CA LYS A 55 12.46 10.25 15.47
C LYS A 55 12.30 10.96 16.82
N PRO A 56 11.19 11.71 17.02
CA PRO A 56 10.21 12.08 16.00
C PRO A 56 10.79 13.16 15.07
N PHE A 57 10.43 13.11 13.78
CA PHE A 57 10.80 14.12 12.79
C PHE A 57 9.55 14.68 12.12
N SER A 58 9.64 15.91 11.60
CA SER A 58 8.58 16.49 10.78
C SER A 58 8.73 16.10 9.30
N VAL A 59 7.65 16.26 8.53
CA VAL A 59 7.68 16.07 7.06
C VAL A 59 8.68 17.04 6.43
N ASP A 60 8.71 18.29 6.89
CA ASP A 60 9.64 19.31 6.39
C ASP A 60 11.10 18.92 6.64
N GLU A 61 11.40 18.32 7.79
CA GLU A 61 12.75 17.82 8.09
C GLU A 61 13.16 16.68 7.17
N LEU A 62 12.24 15.74 6.89
CA LEU A 62 12.49 14.66 5.93
C LEU A 62 12.71 15.21 4.52
N LEU A 63 11.83 16.09 4.04
CA LEU A 63 11.94 16.73 2.73
C LEU A 63 13.27 17.47 2.60
N HIS A 64 13.63 18.27 3.60
CA HIS A 64 14.89 19.00 3.60
C HIS A 64 16.11 18.06 3.53
N LYS A 65 16.09 16.91 4.22
CA LYS A 65 17.17 15.90 4.09
C LYS A 65 17.22 15.32 2.68
N ILE A 66 16.08 15.04 2.07
CA ILE A 66 16.00 14.50 0.71
C ILE A 66 16.51 15.50 -0.32
N GLU A 67 16.05 16.75 -0.26
CA GLU A 67 16.48 17.84 -1.15
C GLU A 67 18.00 18.08 -1.12
N ASN A 68 18.62 17.92 0.06
CA ASN A 68 20.07 18.05 0.20
C ASN A 68 20.85 16.90 -0.46
N ILE A 69 20.26 15.71 -0.58
CA ILE A 69 20.89 14.52 -1.16
C ILE A 69 20.66 14.48 -2.66
N ILE A 70 19.48 14.89 -3.10
CA ILE A 70 19.07 14.98 -4.49
C ILE A 70 18.71 16.45 -4.70
N PRO A 71 19.66 17.31 -5.08
CA PRO A 71 19.35 18.70 -5.36
C PRO A 71 18.36 18.72 -6.51
N PHE A 72 17.09 18.98 -6.18
CA PHE A 72 16.09 19.36 -7.17
C PHE A 72 16.63 20.62 -7.81
N THR A 73 17.14 20.52 -9.04
CA THR A 73 17.51 21.71 -9.79
C THR A 73 16.25 22.53 -9.95
N LYS A 74 16.17 23.65 -9.21
CA LYS A 74 15.22 24.75 -9.41
C LYS A 74 15.49 25.43 -10.74
N LYS A 75 15.27 24.69 -11.82
CA LYS A 75 14.99 25.15 -13.17
C LYS A 75 13.77 24.34 -13.56
N ASP A 76 12.63 24.85 -13.15
CA ASP A 76 11.28 24.65 -13.70
C ASP A 76 10.34 25.37 -12.72
N GLU A 77 10.46 26.70 -12.69
CA GLU A 77 9.41 27.55 -12.13
C GLU A 77 8.26 27.58 -13.14
N ILE A 78 7.12 27.03 -12.74
CA ILE A 78 5.76 27.37 -13.21
C ILE A 78 5.53 27.15 -14.72
N GLU A 79 5.44 25.88 -15.12
CA GLU A 79 4.56 25.47 -16.20
C GLU A 79 3.51 24.51 -15.63
N THR A 80 2.28 25.01 -15.49
CA THR A 80 1.06 24.23 -15.25
C THR A 80 0.76 23.34 -16.45
N GLU A 81 1.50 22.25 -16.64
CA GLU A 81 1.10 21.19 -17.58
C GLU A 81 1.70 19.83 -17.16
N ASN A 82 0.78 18.89 -16.88
CA ASN A 82 0.96 17.48 -16.51
C ASN A 82 1.55 17.21 -15.10
N LYS A 83 0.66 17.17 -14.10
CA LYS A 83 0.79 16.11 -13.07
C LYS A 83 1.01 14.82 -13.84
N GLU A 84 2.14 14.14 -13.66
CA GLU A 84 2.23 12.72 -14.00
C GLU A 84 1.24 12.01 -13.06
N THR A 85 -0.04 11.98 -13.47
CA THR A 85 -1.10 11.34 -12.72
C THR A 85 -0.88 9.85 -12.84
N SER A 86 -0.21 9.27 -11.85
CA SER A 86 -0.16 7.82 -11.71
C SER A 86 -1.57 7.32 -11.42
N GLU A 87 -2.09 6.46 -12.28
CA GLU A 87 -3.39 5.82 -12.11
C GLU A 87 -3.20 4.46 -11.43
N SER A 88 -4.18 4.05 -10.62
CA SER A 88 -4.14 2.78 -9.89
C SER A 88 -5.40 1.96 -10.11
N ALA A 89 -5.26 0.63 -10.04
CA ALA A 89 -6.37 -0.30 -10.19
C ALA A 89 -6.21 -1.53 -9.31
N TYR A 90 -7.33 -2.06 -8.82
CA TYR A 90 -7.38 -3.36 -8.19
C TYR A 90 -7.47 -4.47 -9.24
N LEU A 91 -6.70 -5.53 -9.02
CA LEU A 91 -6.82 -6.82 -9.67
C LEU A 91 -7.19 -7.84 -8.59
N LEU A 92 -8.43 -8.34 -8.64
CA LEU A 92 -8.90 -9.37 -7.71
C LEU A 92 -8.76 -10.72 -8.40
N ILE A 93 -7.82 -11.54 -7.93
CA ILE A 93 -7.38 -12.76 -8.62
C ILE A 93 -7.95 -13.97 -7.90
N LYS A 94 -8.41 -14.93 -8.70
CA LYS A 94 -8.79 -16.27 -8.25
C LYS A 94 -7.95 -17.30 -8.99
N PHE A 95 -7.40 -18.25 -8.26
CA PHE A 95 -6.56 -19.30 -8.83
C PHE A 95 -7.38 -20.52 -9.28
N GLU A 96 -6.84 -21.24 -10.26
CA GLU A 96 -7.38 -22.53 -10.68
C GLU A 96 -7.24 -23.57 -9.56
N LYS A 97 -8.18 -24.53 -9.51
CA LYS A 97 -8.08 -25.63 -8.55
C LYS A 97 -6.84 -26.49 -8.86
N GLY A 98 -5.95 -26.59 -7.87
CA GLY A 98 -4.71 -27.37 -7.99
C GLY A 98 -3.55 -26.61 -8.63
N ALA A 99 -3.68 -25.31 -8.86
CA ALA A 99 -2.56 -24.46 -9.26
C ALA A 99 -1.48 -24.39 -8.17
N ASP A 100 -0.25 -24.12 -8.59
CA ASP A 100 0.84 -23.79 -7.67
C ASP A 100 0.70 -22.34 -7.17
N VAL A 101 -0.22 -22.16 -6.23
CA VAL A 101 -0.62 -20.85 -5.68
C VAL A 101 0.58 -20.08 -5.14
N PHE A 102 1.49 -20.74 -4.42
CA PHE A 102 2.62 -20.06 -3.78
C PHE A 102 3.60 -19.50 -4.81
N SER A 103 3.93 -20.28 -5.84
CA SER A 103 4.84 -19.83 -6.90
C SER A 103 4.24 -18.67 -7.69
N ILE A 104 2.96 -18.76 -8.06
CA ILE A 104 2.27 -17.70 -8.81
C ILE A 104 2.15 -16.43 -7.94
N TYR A 105 1.74 -16.56 -6.68
CA TYR A 105 1.66 -15.44 -5.74
C TYR A 105 3.01 -14.73 -5.57
N ARG A 106 4.10 -15.49 -5.40
CA ARG A 106 5.44 -14.92 -5.28
C ARG A 106 5.84 -14.15 -6.53
N GLU A 107 5.56 -14.68 -7.71
CA GLU A 107 5.84 -13.98 -8.97
C GLU A 107 5.06 -12.67 -9.06
N LEU A 108 3.76 -12.72 -8.78
CA LEU A 108 2.86 -11.57 -8.73
C LEU A 108 3.35 -10.49 -7.75
N TYR A 109 3.75 -10.89 -6.55
CA TYR A 109 4.22 -10.00 -5.50
C TYR A 109 5.45 -9.18 -5.88
N PHE A 110 6.36 -9.74 -6.70
CA PHE A 110 7.62 -9.09 -7.09
C PHE A 110 7.58 -8.37 -8.44
N MET A 111 6.40 -8.16 -9.02
CA MET A 111 6.26 -7.41 -10.28
C MET A 111 6.48 -5.90 -10.10
N ASP A 112 7.20 -5.25 -11.03
CA ASP A 112 7.57 -3.84 -10.93
C ASP A 112 6.39 -2.85 -10.79
N ASN A 113 5.21 -3.21 -11.32
CA ASN A 113 4.02 -2.35 -11.32
C ASN A 113 3.07 -2.64 -10.14
N VAL A 114 3.47 -3.49 -9.21
CA VAL A 114 2.62 -3.93 -8.08
C VAL A 114 2.98 -3.11 -6.84
N VAL A 115 1.97 -2.44 -6.27
CA VAL A 115 2.08 -1.65 -5.05
C VAL A 115 1.73 -2.50 -3.82
N TYR A 116 0.62 -3.24 -3.93
CA TYR A 116 0.15 -4.16 -2.90
C TYR A 116 -0.23 -5.49 -3.55
N CYS A 117 0.05 -6.59 -2.85
CA CYS A 117 -0.32 -7.94 -3.26
C CYS A 117 -0.50 -8.76 -2.01
N ASP A 118 -1.75 -8.91 -1.59
CA ASP A 118 -2.13 -9.62 -0.38
C ASP A 118 -2.92 -10.87 -0.74
N ALA A 119 -2.55 -12.00 -0.14
CA ALA A 119 -3.37 -13.18 -0.21
C ALA A 119 -4.56 -13.05 0.75
N THR A 120 -5.73 -13.48 0.31
CA THR A 120 -6.97 -13.33 1.06
C THR A 120 -7.74 -14.63 1.17
N LYS A 121 -8.52 -14.76 2.23
CA LYS A 121 -9.53 -15.81 2.37
C LYS A 121 -10.85 -15.32 1.82
N GLY A 122 -11.41 -16.01 0.83
CA GLY A 122 -12.74 -15.67 0.31
C GLY A 122 -12.98 -16.18 -1.11
N GLU A 123 -13.75 -15.39 -1.86
CA GLU A 123 -14.02 -15.64 -3.29
C GLU A 123 -12.80 -15.40 -4.18
N TYR A 124 -12.00 -14.40 -3.80
CA TYR A 124 -10.73 -14.06 -4.43
C TYR A 124 -9.59 -14.48 -3.50
N ASP A 125 -8.55 -15.05 -4.11
CA ASP A 125 -7.38 -15.56 -3.41
C ASP A 125 -6.32 -14.47 -3.23
N VAL A 126 -6.31 -13.45 -4.10
CA VAL A 126 -5.37 -12.32 -4.02
C VAL A 126 -6.06 -11.00 -4.35
N PHE A 127 -5.78 -9.99 -3.52
CA PHE A 127 -6.03 -8.59 -3.80
C PHE A 127 -4.71 -7.94 -4.20
N MET A 128 -4.65 -7.43 -5.42
CA MET A 128 -3.46 -6.75 -5.94
C MET A 128 -3.82 -5.33 -6.36
N ILE A 129 -2.97 -4.36 -6.03
CA ILE A 129 -3.05 -3.00 -6.55
C ILE A 129 -1.88 -2.79 -7.50
N VAL A 130 -2.20 -2.41 -8.73
CA VAL A 130 -1.22 -2.01 -9.74
C VAL A 130 -1.27 -0.51 -9.97
N GLN A 131 -0.12 0.07 -10.30
CA GLN A 131 0.02 1.48 -10.62
C GLN A 131 0.75 1.67 -11.95
N ALA A 132 0.27 2.61 -12.76
CA ALA A 132 0.86 2.97 -14.04
C ALA A 132 0.61 4.45 -14.37
N ASN A 133 1.13 4.91 -15.51
CA ASN A 133 1.04 6.31 -15.92
C ASN A 133 -0.34 6.70 -16.46
N SER A 134 -1.20 5.72 -16.73
CA SER A 134 -2.55 5.94 -17.23
C SER A 134 -3.46 4.75 -16.91
N LYS A 135 -4.77 4.96 -17.00
CA LYS A 135 -5.77 3.88 -16.84
C LYS A 135 -5.61 2.80 -17.90
N ASP A 136 -5.24 3.18 -19.13
CA ASP A 136 -5.00 2.24 -20.21
C ASP A 136 -3.75 1.38 -19.96
N ASP A 137 -2.71 1.94 -19.32
CA ASP A 137 -1.53 1.17 -18.92
C ASP A 137 -1.85 0.19 -17.79
N CYS A 138 -2.66 0.58 -16.80
CA CYS A 138 -3.18 -0.34 -15.79
C CYS A 138 -3.96 -1.49 -16.43
N LYS A 139 -4.82 -1.16 -17.41
CA LYS A 139 -5.57 -2.16 -18.17
C LYS A 139 -4.66 -3.06 -19.00
N ALA A 140 -3.56 -2.53 -19.56
CA ALA A 140 -2.57 -3.31 -20.29
C ALA A 140 -1.82 -4.30 -19.38
N ILE A 141 -1.52 -3.93 -18.13
CA ILE A 141 -0.96 -4.87 -17.13
C ILE A 141 -1.94 -6.02 -16.90
N PHE A 142 -3.21 -5.71 -16.66
CA PHE A 142 -4.27 -6.69 -16.49
C PHE A 142 -4.40 -7.65 -17.67
N GLU A 143 -4.63 -7.15 -18.88
CA GLU A 143 -4.90 -7.98 -20.07
C GLU A 143 -3.67 -8.74 -20.55
N ASN A 144 -2.47 -8.15 -20.47
CA ASN A 144 -1.28 -8.72 -21.12
C ASN A 144 -0.35 -9.47 -20.15
N LYS A 145 -0.31 -9.09 -18.87
CA LYS A 145 0.63 -9.68 -17.90
C LYS A 145 -0.07 -10.63 -16.92
N ILE A 146 -1.28 -10.29 -16.46
CA ILE A 146 -1.93 -11.01 -15.35
C ILE A 146 -2.95 -12.04 -15.86
N LYS A 147 -3.93 -11.62 -16.67
CA LYS A 147 -4.98 -12.50 -17.18
C LYS A 147 -4.49 -13.74 -17.95
N PRO A 148 -3.41 -13.71 -18.76
CA PRO A 148 -2.95 -14.89 -19.51
C PRO A 148 -2.04 -15.82 -18.68
N LYS A 149 -1.79 -15.51 -17.40
CA LYS A 149 -0.85 -16.26 -16.57
C LYS A 149 -1.44 -17.63 -16.19
N ALA A 150 -0.66 -18.69 -16.37
CA ALA A 150 -1.10 -20.04 -16.06
C ALA A 150 -1.41 -20.21 -14.56
N GLY A 151 -2.48 -20.95 -14.25
CA GLY A 151 -2.94 -21.19 -12.88
C GLY A 151 -3.85 -20.10 -12.31
N ILE A 152 -4.19 -19.06 -13.08
CA ILE A 152 -5.21 -18.07 -12.74
C ILE A 152 -6.53 -18.44 -13.43
N ASP A 153 -7.59 -18.62 -12.65
CA ASP A 153 -8.94 -18.96 -13.13
C ASP A 153 -9.67 -17.71 -13.61
N SER A 154 -9.65 -16.65 -12.81
CA SER A 154 -10.28 -15.38 -13.16
C SER A 154 -9.60 -14.19 -12.49
N VAL A 155 -9.75 -13.03 -13.11
CA VAL A 155 -9.25 -11.75 -12.59
C VAL A 155 -10.31 -10.69 -12.82
N GLU A 156 -10.73 -10.00 -11.76
CA GLU A 156 -11.59 -8.83 -11.83
C GLU A 156 -10.74 -7.56 -11.80
N PHE A 157 -10.95 -6.66 -12.78
CA PHE A 157 -10.28 -5.37 -12.86
C PHE A 157 -11.21 -4.27 -12.35
N LEU A 158 -10.77 -3.52 -11.34
CA LEU A 158 -11.52 -2.37 -10.81
C LEU A 158 -10.63 -1.13 -10.83
N ASN A 159 -11.03 -0.13 -11.61
CA ASN A 159 -10.32 1.16 -11.63
C ASN A 159 -10.58 1.90 -10.32
N ILE A 160 -9.55 2.50 -9.73
CA ILE A 160 -9.71 3.37 -8.56
C ILE A 160 -10.11 4.77 -9.05
N GLU A 161 -11.18 5.31 -8.49
CA GLU A 161 -11.65 6.67 -8.77
C GLU A 161 -11.22 7.61 -7.64
N HIS A 162 -10.46 8.64 -8.00
CA HIS A 162 -10.20 9.73 -7.08
C HIS A 162 -11.44 10.65 -7.00
N PRO A 163 -11.88 11.06 -5.80
CA PRO A 163 -12.96 12.02 -5.68
C PRO A 163 -12.58 13.34 -6.38
N THR A 164 -13.55 13.96 -7.06
CA THR A 164 -13.36 15.13 -7.93
C THR A 164 -13.09 16.44 -7.18
N SER A 165 -12.86 16.42 -5.87
CA SER A 165 -12.54 17.61 -5.08
C SER A 165 -11.03 17.76 -4.89
N PRO A 166 -10.46 18.96 -5.14
CA PRO A 166 -9.02 19.22 -5.02
C PRO A 166 -8.51 19.29 -3.57
N GLU A 167 -9.32 18.95 -2.57
CA GLU A 167 -9.01 19.16 -1.14
C GLU A 167 -8.41 17.94 -0.43
N PHE A 168 -8.14 16.84 -1.13
CA PHE A 168 -7.40 15.70 -0.55
C PHE A 168 -6.15 15.38 -1.38
N GLU A 169 -5.31 16.40 -1.57
CA GLU A 169 -3.88 16.22 -1.83
C GLU A 169 -3.15 15.99 -0.50
N ALA A 170 -3.21 14.75 -0.04
CA ALA A 170 -2.31 14.08 0.89
C ALA A 170 -3.12 12.91 1.45
N ILE A 171 -3.19 11.81 0.68
CA ILE A 171 -3.14 10.55 1.39
C ILE A 171 -1.70 10.49 1.87
N ASP A 172 -1.55 11.00 3.07
CA ASP A 172 -0.45 10.73 3.98
C ASP A 172 0.20 9.40 3.59
N ASN A 173 1.50 9.45 3.32
CA ASN A 173 2.40 8.33 3.59
C ASN A 173 2.44 8.07 5.10
N VAL A 174 1.27 7.96 5.74
CA VAL A 174 1.08 7.23 6.97
C VAL A 174 1.19 5.78 6.52
N THR A 175 2.45 5.38 6.31
CA THR A 175 2.95 4.19 6.97
C THR A 175 2.59 4.37 8.45
N LYS A 176 1.32 4.10 8.81
CA LYS A 176 0.95 3.78 10.19
C LYS A 176 1.86 2.59 10.42
N GLU A 177 2.95 2.84 11.15
CA GLU A 177 3.94 1.84 11.48
C GLU A 177 3.16 0.60 11.85
N ARG A 178 3.33 -0.41 11.01
CA ARG A 178 2.84 -1.75 11.25
C ARG A 178 3.49 -2.18 12.56
N GLU A 179 2.88 -1.88 13.70
CA GLU A 179 3.11 -2.59 14.96
C GLU A 179 2.54 -4.01 14.77
N LEU A 180 3.18 -4.75 13.88
CA LEU A 180 2.71 -5.98 13.24
C LEU A 180 2.80 -7.20 14.14
N SER A 181 3.24 -7.05 15.40
CA SER A 181 3.48 -8.24 16.21
C SER A 181 2.21 -8.98 16.61
N ASN A 182 1.00 -8.37 16.51
CA ASN A 182 -0.28 -9.00 16.89
C ASN A 182 -1.54 -8.46 16.18
N GLN A 183 -1.44 -7.81 15.02
CA GLN A 183 -2.63 -7.27 14.32
C GLN A 183 -2.98 -8.09 13.08
N VAL A 184 -4.27 -8.24 12.82
CA VAL A 184 -4.82 -8.83 11.60
C VAL A 184 -5.42 -7.73 10.73
N SER A 185 -5.58 -8.01 9.43
CA SER A 185 -6.17 -7.06 8.49
C SER A 185 -7.12 -7.75 7.53
N SER A 186 -8.13 -7.02 7.08
CA SER A 186 -9.10 -7.51 6.10
C SER A 186 -9.39 -6.43 5.07
N TYR A 187 -9.58 -6.84 3.83
CA TYR A 187 -10.27 -6.00 2.86
C TYR A 187 -11.77 -6.10 3.09
N ILE A 188 -12.47 -4.97 3.04
CA ILE A 188 -13.93 -4.93 3.06
C ILE A 188 -14.39 -4.31 1.75
N MET A 189 -15.18 -5.07 0.99
CA MET A 189 -15.83 -4.60 -0.23
C MET A 189 -17.27 -4.18 0.11
N VAL A 190 -17.63 -2.96 -0.26
CA VAL A 190 -18.93 -2.36 0.03
C VAL A 190 -19.63 -1.99 -1.28
N GLU A 191 -20.89 -2.44 -1.40
CA GLU A 191 -21.83 -2.01 -2.43
C GLU A 191 -22.71 -0.93 -1.79
N ALA A 192 -22.53 0.32 -2.22
CA ALA A 192 -23.29 1.48 -1.74
C ALA A 192 -24.17 2.09 -2.82
N GLU A 193 -25.25 2.75 -2.42
CA GLU A 193 -26.06 3.61 -3.29
C GLU A 193 -25.19 4.71 -3.92
N ALA A 194 -25.29 4.89 -5.24
CA ALA A 194 -24.37 5.74 -6.00
C ALA A 194 -24.41 7.22 -5.57
N ASP A 195 -25.57 7.73 -5.17
CA ASP A 195 -25.78 9.10 -4.70
C ASP A 195 -25.29 9.34 -3.26
N LYS A 196 -25.03 8.27 -2.49
CA LYS A 196 -24.53 8.34 -1.11
C LYS A 196 -23.08 7.90 -0.96
N ARG A 197 -22.47 7.37 -2.02
CA ARG A 197 -21.12 6.79 -2.01
C ARG A 197 -20.07 7.69 -1.36
N ASP A 198 -20.04 8.98 -1.72
CA ASP A 198 -19.02 9.91 -1.23
C ASP A 198 -19.19 10.23 0.27
N ILE A 199 -20.44 10.35 0.73
CA ILE A 199 -20.76 10.55 2.15
C ILE A 199 -20.40 9.30 2.95
N ILE A 200 -20.76 8.11 2.44
CA ILE A 200 -20.42 6.82 3.06
C ILE A 200 -18.90 6.66 3.16
N SER A 201 -18.15 6.93 2.08
CA SER A 201 -16.69 6.89 2.09
C SER A 201 -16.11 7.82 3.16
N SER A 202 -16.64 9.03 3.29
CA SER A 202 -16.21 10.01 4.29
C SER A 202 -16.46 9.52 5.72
N VAL A 203 -17.61 8.90 5.98
CA VAL A 203 -17.93 8.30 7.28
C VAL A 203 -16.99 7.12 7.56
N LEU A 204 -16.77 6.23 6.59
CA LEU A 204 -15.89 5.08 6.75
C LEU A 204 -14.45 5.49 7.06
N LYS A 205 -13.93 6.53 6.40
CA LYS A 205 -12.58 7.07 6.66
C LYS A 205 -12.41 7.69 8.05
N SER A 206 -13.50 7.97 8.77
CA SER A 206 -13.43 8.57 10.11
C SER A 206 -13.16 7.56 11.23
N TYR A 207 -13.27 6.25 10.95
CA TYR A 207 -12.98 5.21 11.94
C TYR A 207 -11.48 4.93 12.04
N ASP A 208 -10.96 4.86 13.27
CA ASP A 208 -9.53 4.71 13.55
C ASP A 208 -8.91 3.44 12.95
N ASN A 209 -9.71 2.37 12.88
CA ASN A 209 -9.32 1.05 12.38
C ASN A 209 -9.39 0.93 10.84
N VAL A 210 -9.79 2.00 10.14
CA VAL A 210 -9.82 2.06 8.68
C VAL A 210 -8.53 2.72 8.20
N VAL A 211 -7.78 2.01 7.36
CA VAL A 211 -6.50 2.48 6.81
C VAL A 211 -6.75 3.41 5.63
N TYR A 212 -7.59 2.97 4.70
CA TYR A 212 -8.03 3.76 3.56
C TYR A 212 -9.39 3.26 3.06
N CYS A 213 -10.03 4.05 2.21
CA CYS A 213 -11.26 3.68 1.51
C CYS A 213 -11.24 4.29 0.10
N ASP A 214 -11.15 3.41 -0.89
CA ASP A 214 -11.07 3.74 -2.31
C ASP A 214 -12.45 3.63 -2.97
N HIS A 215 -12.73 4.52 -3.92
CA HIS A 215 -13.86 4.37 -4.83
C HIS A 215 -13.44 3.48 -6.00
N THR A 216 -14.31 2.57 -6.40
CA THR A 216 -14.00 1.59 -7.45
C THR A 216 -15.07 1.53 -8.53
N THR A 217 -14.66 1.28 -9.78
CA THR A 217 -15.58 1.02 -10.89
C THR A 217 -16.03 -0.45 -10.84
N GLY A 218 -17.09 -0.75 -10.10
CA GLY A 218 -17.58 -2.12 -9.98
C GLY A 218 -18.87 -2.22 -9.19
N LYS A 219 -19.36 -3.46 -9.02
CA LYS A 219 -20.53 -3.73 -8.18
C LYS A 219 -20.29 -3.26 -6.74
N TYR A 220 -19.13 -3.61 -6.20
CA TYR A 220 -18.64 -3.01 -4.96
C TYR A 220 -17.89 -1.74 -5.37
N ASN A 221 -18.51 -0.61 -5.09
CA ASN A 221 -18.04 0.71 -5.50
C ASN A 221 -17.20 1.40 -4.42
N LEU A 222 -16.94 0.70 -3.32
CA LEU A 222 -16.00 1.06 -2.26
C LEU A 222 -15.20 -0.18 -1.84
N ILE A 223 -13.89 -0.04 -1.72
CA ILE A 223 -12.99 -1.02 -1.11
C ILE A 223 -12.21 -0.33 0.00
N MET A 224 -12.16 -0.93 1.18
CA MET A 224 -11.42 -0.40 2.31
C MET A 224 -10.53 -1.47 2.92
N LEU A 225 -9.36 -1.04 3.41
CA LEU A 225 -8.49 -1.88 4.21
C LEU A 225 -8.70 -1.52 5.68
N VAL A 226 -8.93 -2.54 6.51
CA VAL A 226 -9.09 -2.37 7.96
C VAL A 226 -8.15 -3.26 8.74
N TYR A 227 -7.83 -2.83 9.95
CA TYR A 227 -7.07 -3.64 10.91
C TYR A 227 -7.86 -3.89 12.19
N GLY A 228 -7.45 -4.90 12.93
CA GLY A 228 -7.96 -5.21 14.25
C GLY A 228 -6.97 -6.09 15.01
N SER A 229 -7.20 -6.27 16.31
CA SER A 229 -6.38 -7.19 17.11
C SER A 229 -6.68 -8.64 16.75
N TYR A 230 -7.92 -8.93 16.35
CA TYR A 230 -8.40 -10.25 15.92
C TYR A 230 -9.47 -10.11 14.83
N PHE A 231 -9.68 -11.14 13.99
CA PHE A 231 -10.69 -11.08 12.93
C PHE A 231 -12.10 -10.89 13.49
N HIS A 232 -12.39 -11.45 14.66
CA HIS A 232 -13.67 -11.25 15.36
C HIS A 232 -13.96 -9.78 15.72
N GLU A 233 -12.92 -8.96 15.89
CA GLU A 233 -13.09 -7.52 16.11
C GLU A 233 -13.52 -6.82 14.81
N ILE A 234 -12.93 -7.22 13.68
CA ILE A 234 -13.28 -6.73 12.35
C ILE A 234 -14.72 -7.17 12.00
N ASP A 235 -15.09 -8.43 12.28
CA ASP A 235 -16.46 -8.94 12.10
C ASP A 235 -17.48 -8.05 12.83
N LYS A 236 -17.22 -7.75 14.11
CA LYS A 236 -18.07 -6.87 14.91
C LYS A 236 -18.13 -5.45 14.39
N PHE A 237 -17.01 -4.91 13.91
CA PHE A 237 -16.99 -3.59 13.29
C PHE A 237 -17.88 -3.57 12.03
N ILE A 238 -17.81 -4.61 11.21
CA ILE A 238 -18.66 -4.75 10.03
C ILE A 238 -20.14 -4.84 10.42
N GLU A 239 -20.48 -5.68 11.39
CA GLU A 239 -21.87 -5.92 11.81
C GLU A 239 -22.50 -4.70 12.50
N ASN A 240 -21.76 -4.05 13.39
CA ASN A 240 -22.31 -3.00 14.26
C ASN A 240 -22.18 -1.60 13.66
N GLU A 241 -21.11 -1.33 12.91
CA GLU A 241 -20.83 0.01 12.39
C GLU A 241 -21.12 0.05 10.89
N VAL A 242 -20.36 -0.70 10.07
CA VAL A 242 -20.41 -0.59 8.61
C VAL A 242 -21.78 -0.94 8.06
N SER A 243 -22.32 -2.12 8.39
CA SER A 243 -23.58 -2.62 7.81
C SER A 243 -24.80 -1.78 8.14
N ASN A 244 -24.71 -0.92 9.17
CA ASN A 244 -25.80 -0.07 9.63
C ASN A 244 -25.78 1.34 9.01
N ILE A 245 -24.76 1.68 8.22
CA ILE A 245 -24.69 2.97 7.54
C ILE A 245 -25.77 3.05 6.46
N ASN A 246 -26.54 4.14 6.47
CA ASN A 246 -27.60 4.35 5.49
C ASN A 246 -27.03 4.43 4.06
N GLY A 247 -27.58 3.62 3.16
CA GLY A 247 -27.16 3.55 1.76
C GLY A 247 -26.16 2.44 1.46
N ILE A 248 -25.71 1.66 2.45
CA ILE A 248 -24.97 0.42 2.21
C ILE A 248 -25.97 -0.70 1.88
N LEU A 249 -25.75 -1.37 0.74
CA LEU A 249 -26.59 -2.46 0.23
C LEU A 249 -25.98 -3.82 0.54
N LYS A 250 -24.65 -3.93 0.47
CA LYS A 250 -23.93 -5.17 0.74
C LYS A 250 -22.52 -4.91 1.24
N VAL A 251 -22.05 -5.78 2.13
CA VAL A 251 -20.69 -5.80 2.63
C VAL A 251 -20.12 -7.21 2.50
N LYS A 252 -18.85 -7.33 2.11
CA LYS A 252 -18.10 -8.59 2.13
C LYS A 252 -16.72 -8.36 2.73
N GLU A 253 -16.34 -9.22 3.66
CA GLU A 253 -14.99 -9.27 4.23
C GLU A 253 -14.10 -10.27 3.48
N TYR A 254 -12.83 -9.92 3.35
CA TYR A 254 -11.75 -10.76 2.85
C TYR A 254 -10.55 -10.67 3.80
N PRO A 255 -10.47 -11.56 4.80
CA PRO A 255 -9.33 -11.67 5.71
C PRO A 255 -8.00 -11.85 4.97
N ILE A 256 -6.98 -11.05 5.29
CA ILE A 256 -5.63 -11.20 4.73
C ILE A 256 -4.91 -12.34 5.45
N ILE A 257 -4.24 -13.20 4.67
CA ILE A 257 -3.45 -14.32 5.16
C ILE A 257 -1.97 -14.10 4.84
N ASN A 258 -1.09 -14.43 5.78
CA ASN A 258 0.35 -14.38 5.51
C ASN A 258 0.80 -15.62 4.74
N MET A 259 1.21 -15.42 3.49
CA MET A 259 1.73 -16.49 2.63
C MET A 259 3.23 -16.76 2.82
N PHE A 260 3.99 -15.87 3.49
CA PHE A 260 5.44 -16.03 3.66
C PHE A 260 5.83 -16.77 4.95
N ASP A 261 4.87 -17.01 5.85
CA ASP A 261 5.05 -17.74 7.10
C ASP A 261 4.60 -19.22 7.03
N MET A 262 4.17 -19.70 5.85
CA MET A 262 3.78 -21.10 5.58
C MET A 262 4.93 -21.91 4.98
#